data_AF-A0ABC9VCD7-F1
#
_entry.id   AF-A0ABC9VCD7-F1
#
_cell.length_a   1.000
_cell.length_b   1.000
_cell.length_c   1.000
_cell.angle_alpha   90.00
_cell.angle_beta   90.00
_cell.angle_gamma   90.00
#
_symmetry.space_group_name_H-M   'P 1'
#
loop_
_entity.id
_entity.type
_entity.pdbx_description
1 polymer ?
#
loop_
_entity_poly.entity_id
_entity_poly.type
_entity_poly.pdbx_seq_one_letter_code
_entity_poly.pdbx_strand_id
1 'polypeptide(L)' 'MFTTRKHYEPYVSPFDPCPPIRVKTFVTAPNQYVGFQPPNLPQFPLHEALQKGTLWKIFYDPYYGPYEMKTKGDGQ' A
#
# COMPACT_ATOMS: atom_id res chain seq x y z
N MET A 1 12.45 7.44 -2.62
CA MET A 1 11.58 6.26 -2.82
C MET A 1 10.37 6.45 -1.93
N PHE A 2 9.14 6.36 -2.45
CA PHE A 2 7.92 6.53 -1.64
C PHE A 2 7.51 5.20 -1.02
N THR A 3 6.78 5.23 0.08
CA THR A 3 6.10 4.06 0.66
C THR A 3 4.61 4.14 0.39
N THR A 4 3.99 3.00 0.06
CA THR A 4 2.53 2.91 -0.13
C THR A 4 1.81 2.79 1.22
N ARG A 5 2.38 2.09 2.20
CA ARG A 5 1.82 2.01 3.56
C ARG A 5 2.36 3.12 4.46
N LYS A 6 1.44 3.76 5.17
CA LYS A 6 1.71 4.86 6.10
C LYS A 6 0.96 4.67 7.41
N HIS A 7 1.49 5.27 8.46
CA HIS A 7 0.94 5.21 9.81
C HIS A 7 0.74 6.62 10.34
N TYR A 8 -0.31 6.82 11.13
CA TYR A 8 -0.52 8.05 11.88
C TYR A 8 -1.19 7.76 13.21
N GLU A 9 -0.96 8.65 14.17
CA GLU A 9 -1.54 8.59 15.50
C GLU A 9 -2.68 9.60 15.60
N PRO A 10 -3.95 9.17 15.56
CA PRO A 10 -5.06 10.08 15.76
C PRO A 10 -5.10 10.56 17.22
N TYR A 11 -5.63 11.76 17.43
CA TYR A 11 -5.98 12.21 18.78
C TYR A 11 -7.00 11.24 19.41
N VAL A 12 -6.75 10.87 20.67
CA VAL A 12 -7.63 10.00 21.45
C VAL A 12 -8.40 10.87 22.43
N SER A 13 -9.72 10.92 22.27
CA SER A 13 -10.57 11.72 23.15
C SER A 13 -10.84 10.98 24.46
N PRO A 14 -10.89 11.67 25.60
CA PRO A 14 -11.36 11.08 26.85
C PRO A 14 -12.85 10.67 26.81
N PHE A 15 -13.61 11.15 25.81
CA PHE A 15 -15.03 10.83 25.61
C PHE A 15 -15.29 9.86 24.45
N ASP A 16 -14.25 9.21 23.89
CA ASP A 16 -14.47 8.23 22.83
C ASP A 16 -15.24 7.00 23.36
N PRO A 17 -16.28 6.53 22.65
CA PRO A 17 -17.15 5.45 23.15
C PRO A 17 -16.49 4.06 23.10
N CYS A 18 -15.32 3.92 22.49
CA CYS A 18 -14.62 2.66 22.26
C CYS A 18 -13.16 2.74 22.71
N PRO A 19 -12.51 1.60 23.05
CA PRO A 19 -11.06 1.57 23.28
C PRO A 19 -10.29 2.13 22.07
N PRO A 20 -9.28 2.98 22.29
CA PRO A 20 -8.64 3.72 21.22
C PRO A 20 -7.70 2.85 20.38
N ILE A 21 -7.80 3.02 19.05
CA ILE A 21 -6.80 2.54 18.10
C ILE A 21 -5.74 3.63 17.96
N ARG A 22 -4.61 3.44 18.65
CA ARG A 22 -3.54 4.46 18.76
C ARG A 22 -2.76 4.68 17.46
N VAL A 23 -2.64 3.66 16.62
CA VAL A 23 -1.94 3.74 15.34
C VAL A 23 -2.89 3.28 14.24
N LYS A 24 -3.18 4.16 13.30
CA LYS A 24 -3.96 3.84 12.11
C LYS A 24 -3.03 3.70 10.92
N THR A 25 -3.22 2.61 10.17
CA THR A 25 -2.46 2.33 8.95
C THR A 25 -3.36 2.57 7.75
N PHE A 26 -2.83 3.24 6.73
CA PHE A 26 -3.52 3.44 5.47
C PHE A 26 -2.57 3.22 4.29
N VAL A 27 -3.15 2.91 3.13
CA VAL A 27 -2.42 2.73 1.88
C VAL A 27 -2.62 3.97 1.02
N THR A 28 -1.54 4.52 0.48
CA THR A 28 -1.54 5.56 -0.55
C THR A 28 -1.12 4.92 -1.86
N ALA A 29 -2.00 4.97 -2.85
CA ALA A 29 -1.74 4.34 -4.13
C ALA A 29 -0.51 4.95 -4.84
N PRO A 30 0.37 4.13 -5.46
CA PRO A 30 1.60 4.60 -6.11
C PRO A 30 1.42 5.74 -7.12
N ASN A 31 0.30 5.78 -7.83
CA ASN A 31 -0.01 6.82 -8.81
C ASN A 31 -0.11 8.23 -8.21
N GLN A 32 -0.37 8.36 -6.90
CA GLN A 32 -0.39 9.67 -6.22
C GLN A 32 1.00 10.28 -6.06
N TYR A 33 2.06 9.49 -6.21
CA TYR A 33 3.45 9.95 -6.16
C TYR A 33 4.06 10.15 -7.55
N VAL A 34 3.34 9.75 -8.60
CA VAL A 34 3.79 9.81 -9.99
C VAL A 34 2.91 10.82 -10.70
N GLY A 35 3.39 12.05 -10.86
CA GLY A 35 2.62 13.13 -11.46
C GLY A 35 2.21 12.87 -12.92
N PHE A 36 3.17 12.42 -13.73
CA PHE A 36 2.92 11.95 -15.10
C PHE A 36 3.62 10.62 -15.33
N GLN A 37 3.05 9.77 -16.19
CA GLN A 37 3.59 8.47 -16.51
C GLN A 37 4.85 8.61 -17.37
N PRO A 38 6.06 8.27 -16.86
CA PRO A 38 7.27 8.38 -17.65
C PRO A 38 7.23 7.44 -18.87
N PRO A 39 7.83 7.83 -20.00
CA PRO A 39 7.97 6.92 -21.13
C PRO A 39 8.84 5.72 -20.75
N ASN A 40 8.63 4.58 -21.42
CA ASN A 40 9.44 3.37 -21.28
C ASN A 40 9.51 2.80 -19.86
N LEU A 41 8.46 2.99 -19.05
CA LEU A 41 8.37 2.32 -17.76
C LEU A 41 8.48 0.79 -17.91
N PRO A 42 9.18 0.10 -17.00
CA PRO A 42 9.20 -1.35 -16.97
C PRO A 42 7.79 -1.93 -16.87
N GLN A 43 7.47 -2.84 -17.79
CA GLN A 43 6.19 -3.52 -17.86
C GLN A 43 6.32 -4.98 -17.41
N PHE A 44 5.25 -5.53 -16.88
CA PHE A 44 5.11 -6.97 -16.74
C PHE A 44 4.79 -7.62 -18.09
N PRO A 45 5.18 -8.88 -18.32
CA PRO A 45 4.58 -9.69 -19.38
C PRO A 45 3.05 -9.70 -19.25
N LEU A 46 2.34 -9.74 -20.38
CA LEU A 46 0.87 -9.57 -20.40
C LEU A 46 0.12 -10.51 -19.46
N HIS A 47 0.51 -11.78 -19.41
CA HIS A 47 -0.09 -12.77 -18.53
C HIS A 47 0.07 -12.40 -17.03
N GLU A 48 1.25 -11.93 -16.64
CA GLU A 48 1.52 -11.49 -15.27
C GLU A 48 0.80 -10.16 -14.95
N ALA A 49 0.74 -9.25 -15.91
CA ALA A 49 0.01 -7.99 -15.77
C ALA A 49 -1.47 -8.21 -15.45
N LEU A 50 -2.11 -9.19 -16.12
CA LEU A 50 -3.50 -9.57 -15.86
C LEU A 50 -3.69 -10.09 -14.43
N GLN A 51 -2.78 -10.94 -13.95
CA GLN A 51 -2.84 -11.46 -12.58
C GLN A 51 -2.61 -10.38 -11.53
N LYS A 52 -1.72 -9.43 -11.82
CA LYS A 52 -1.37 -8.33 -10.91
C LYS A 52 -2.34 -7.15 -10.95
N GLY A 53 -3.19 -7.06 -11.98
CA GLY A 53 -4.10 -5.93 -12.17
C GLY A 53 -3.42 -4.63 -12.62
N THR A 54 -2.17 -4.68 -13.07
CA THR A 54 -1.44 -3.52 -13.58
C THR A 54 -0.36 -3.92 -14.57
N LEU A 55 -0.19 -3.12 -15.63
CA LEU A 55 0.85 -3.33 -16.63
C LEU A 55 2.24 -2.88 -16.14
N TRP A 56 2.30 -1.82 -15.35
CA TRP A 56 3.56 -1.18 -14.98
C TRP A 56 4.02 -1.59 -13.58
N LYS A 57 5.29 -1.97 -13.47
CA LYS A 57 5.89 -2.47 -12.22
C LYS A 57 5.82 -1.46 -11.08
N ILE A 58 5.96 -0.18 -11.39
CA ILE A 58 5.91 0.91 -10.40
C ILE A 58 4.55 1.07 -9.73
N PHE A 59 3.47 0.62 -10.37
CA PHE A 59 2.11 0.72 -9.85
C PHE A 59 1.64 -0.58 -9.18
N TYR A 60 2.50 -1.58 -9.06
CA TYR A 60 2.16 -2.82 -8.38
C TYR A 60 2.21 -2.64 -6.86
N ASP A 61 1.05 -2.70 -6.22
CA ASP A 61 0.88 -2.62 -4.76
C ASP A 61 0.01 -3.80 -4.29
N PRO A 62 0.63 -4.93 -3.89
CA PRO A 62 -0.12 -6.12 -3.48
C PRO A 62 -0.85 -5.87 -2.16
N TYR A 63 -2.16 -6.08 -2.17
CA TYR A 63 -2.97 -6.06 -0.95
C TYR A 63 -2.80 -7.37 -0.18
N TYR A 64 -1.94 -7.36 0.84
CA TYR A 64 -1.86 -8.47 1.77
C TYR A 64 -2.92 -8.36 2.85
N GLY A 65 -3.66 -9.46 3.05
CA GLY A 65 -4.57 -9.59 4.18
C GLY A 65 -3.81 -9.65 5.52
N PRO A 66 -4.47 -9.31 6.65
CA PRO A 66 -3.84 -9.33 7.98
C PRO A 66 -3.34 -10.71 8.40
N TYR A 67 -3.90 -11.79 7.83
CA TYR A 67 -3.47 -13.17 8.09
C TYR A 67 -2.28 -13.61 7.23
N GLU A 68 -2.11 -13.00 6.05
CA GLU A 68 -1.02 -13.33 5.12
C GLU A 68 0.30 -12.68 5.53
N MET A 69 0.22 -11.52 6.20
CA MET A 69 1.39 -10.80 6.72
C MET A 69 2.11 -11.56 7.83
N LYS A 70 1.40 -12.35 8.65
CA LYS A 70 2.03 -13.15 9.73
C LYS A 70 2.98 -14.23 9.24
N THR A 71 2.84 -14.65 7.98
CA THR A 71 3.60 -15.75 7.38
C THR A 71 4.85 -15.27 6.65
N LYS A 72 4.89 -13.99 6.25
CA LYS A 72 6.04 -13.37 5.61
C LYS A 72 6.69 -12.46 6.66
N GLY A 73 7.64 -13.03 7.41
CA GLY A 73 8.47 -12.29 8.36
C GLY A 73 8.90 -10.95 7.76
N ASP A 74 8.79 -9.92 8.59
CA ASP A 74 8.91 -8.50 8.27
C ASP A 74 9.81 -8.22 7.07
N GLY A 75 9.16 -7.97 5.93
CA GLY A 75 9.79 -7.62 4.67
C GLY A 75 9.54 -6.16 4.34
N GLN A 76 10.06 -5.24 5.16
CA GLN A 76 10.43 -3.90 4.76
C GLN A 76 11.66 -3.44 5.55
#